data_AF-A0A7S9WSW2-F1
#
_entry.id   AF-A0A7S9WSW2-F1
#
_cell.length_a   1.000
_cell.length_b   1.000
_cell.length_c   1.000
_cell.angle_alpha   90.00
_cell.angle_beta   90.00
_cell.angle_gamma   90.00
#
_symmetry.space_group_name_H-M   'P 1'
#
loop_
_entity.id
_entity.type
_entity.pdbx_description
1 polymer ?
#
loop_
_entity_poly.entity_id
_entity_poly.type
_entity_poly.pdbx_seq_one_letter_code
_entity_poly.pdbx_strand_id
1 'polypeptide(L)' 'MLVKFFKTKNGGSIAGINYLLNHRVKDNTAFVLKGSEVITRQIVSNMTKKQKLCIGCLSFEEADIYLNAKQKI' A
#
# COMPACT_ATOMS: atom_id res chain seq x y z
N MET A 1 3.23 -9.42 14.62
CA MET A 1 3.27 -8.43 13.52
C MET A 1 4.51 -8.71 12.67
N LEU A 2 4.34 -9.26 11.46
CA LEU A 2 5.44 -9.41 10.51
C LEU A 2 5.33 -8.30 9.46
N VAL A 3 6.32 -7.40 9.44
CA VAL A 3 6.43 -6.36 8.43
C VAL A 3 7.37 -6.86 7.34
N LYS A 4 6.82 -7.15 6.15
CA LYS A 4 7.66 -7.49 4.99
C LYS A 4 8.01 -6.21 4.24
N PHE A 5 9.25 -5.74 4.42
CA PHE A 5 9.82 -4.71 3.56
C PHE A 5 10.25 -5.31 2.22
N PHE A 6 9.98 -4.61 1.13
CA PHE A 6 10.45 -5.05 -0.19
C PHE A 6 11.97 -4.86 -0.32
N LYS A 7 12.69 -5.93 -0.66
CA LYS A 7 14.18 -6.01 -0.66
C LYS A 7 14.89 -5.14 -1.72
N THR A 8 14.19 -4.44 -2.60
CA THR A 8 14.81 -3.84 -3.78
C THR A 8 15.64 -2.60 -3.41
N LYS A 9 16.96 -2.67 -3.61
CA LYS A 9 17.89 -1.54 -3.44
C LYS A 9 17.65 -0.36 -4.42
N ASN A 10 16.77 -0.55 -5.41
CA ASN A 10 16.39 0.46 -6.40
C ASN A 10 15.19 1.33 -5.96
N GLY A 11 14.69 1.13 -4.74
CA GLY A 11 13.59 1.90 -4.17
C GLY A 11 12.21 1.36 -4.49
N GLY A 12 11.26 1.69 -3.62
CA GLY A 12 9.85 1.44 -3.88
C GLY A 12 9.41 2.18 -5.16
N SER A 13 8.61 1.51 -5.97
CA SER A 13 8.10 2.06 -7.23
C SER A 13 6.59 1.84 -7.31
N ILE A 14 5.99 2.28 -8.41
CA ILE A 14 4.60 2.00 -8.78
C ILE A 14 4.29 0.48 -8.67
N ALA A 15 5.29 -0.40 -8.84
CA ALA A 15 5.15 -1.84 -8.67
C ALA A 15 4.74 -2.25 -7.25
N GLY A 16 5.17 -1.53 -6.21
CA GLY A 16 4.77 -1.80 -4.83
C GLY A 16 3.29 -1.46 -4.58
N ILE A 17 2.81 -0.38 -5.20
CA ILE A 17 1.39 -0.02 -5.18
C ILE A 17 0.58 -1.08 -5.96
N ASN A 18 1.06 -1.51 -7.13
CA ASN A 18 0.42 -2.58 -7.92
C ASN A 18 0.39 -3.91 -7.17
N TYR A 19 1.39 -4.22 -6.35
CA TYR A 19 1.40 -5.42 -5.52
C TYR A 19 0.27 -5.37 -4.47
N LEU A 20 0.09 -4.23 -3.81
CA LEU A 20 -0.95 -4.02 -2.79
C LEU A 20 -2.36 -3.94 -3.39
N LEU A 21 -2.50 -3.24 -4.52
CA LEU A 21 -3.76 -2.99 -5.21
C LEU A 21 -3.77 -3.71 -6.55
N ASN A 22 -3.84 -5.04 -6.48
CA ASN A 22 -3.86 -5.94 -7.63
C ASN A 22 -5.30 -6.35 -8.00
N HIS A 23 -5.48 -7.53 -8.63
CA HIS A 23 -6.79 -8.10 -8.94
C HIS A 23 -7.75 -8.17 -7.75
N ARG A 24 -7.23 -8.28 -6.51
CA ARG A 24 -8.01 -8.32 -5.27
C ARG A 24 -8.88 -7.09 -5.03
N VAL A 25 -8.56 -5.97 -5.66
CA VAL A 25 -9.42 -4.78 -5.65
C VAL A 25 -10.72 -5.05 -6.42
N LYS A 26 -10.66 -5.78 -7.53
CA LYS A 26 -11.85 -6.22 -8.29
C LYS A 26 -12.66 -7.24 -7.49
N ASP A 27 -11.99 -8.07 -6.71
CA ASP A 27 -12.63 -9.07 -5.85
C ASP A 27 -13.16 -8.47 -4.53
N ASN A 28 -13.05 -7.15 -4.33
CA ASN A 28 -13.42 -6.44 -3.10
C ASN A 28 -12.72 -6.92 -1.82
N THR A 29 -11.59 -7.65 -1.94
CA THR A 29 -10.81 -8.14 -0.79
C THR A 29 -9.62 -7.25 -0.45
N ALA A 30 -9.32 -6.25 -1.29
CA ALA A 30 -8.30 -5.23 -1.03
C ALA A 30 -8.83 -3.86 -1.44
N PHE A 31 -8.67 -2.86 -0.59
CA PHE A 31 -9.11 -1.49 -0.87
C PHE A 31 -8.28 -0.49 -0.07
N VAL A 32 -8.35 0.78 -0.45
CA VAL A 32 -7.67 1.87 0.24
C VAL A 32 -8.46 2.24 1.48
N LEU A 33 -7.88 2.06 2.66
CA LEU A 33 -8.48 2.48 3.93
C LEU A 33 -8.48 4.01 4.07
N LYS A 34 -7.32 4.64 3.85
CA LYS A 34 -7.10 6.07 4.04
C LYS A 34 -6.20 6.65 2.94
N GLY A 35 -6.49 7.88 2.55
CA GLY A 35 -5.75 8.60 1.51
C GLY A 35 -6.22 8.28 0.10
N SER A 36 -5.39 8.59 -0.90
CA SER A 36 -5.70 8.38 -2.32
C SER A 36 -4.55 7.69 -3.03
N GLU A 37 -4.86 6.56 -3.66
CA GLU A 37 -3.90 5.82 -4.49
C GLU A 37 -3.46 6.66 -5.70
N VAL A 38 -4.38 7.39 -6.34
CA VAL A 38 -4.09 8.18 -7.55
C VAL A 38 -3.06 9.26 -7.25
N ILE A 39 -3.27 10.02 -6.17
CA ILE A 39 -2.34 11.06 -5.72
C ILE A 39 -1.00 10.43 -5.33
N THR A 40 -1.03 9.30 -4.63
CA THR A 40 0.19 8.59 -4.23
C THR A 40 0.99 8.17 -5.46
N ARG A 41 0.36 7.60 -6.49
CA ARG A 41 1.03 7.25 -7.75
C ARG A 41 1.65 8.45 -8.46
N GLN A 42 0.95 9.58 -8.49
CA GLN A 42 1.49 10.81 -9.08
C GLN A 42 2.75 11.27 -8.32
N ILE A 43 2.70 11.29 -6.99
CA ILE A 43 3.85 11.63 -6.14
C ILE A 43 5.02 10.69 -6.43
N VAL A 44 4.79 9.36 -6.40
CA VAL A 44 5.85 8.37 -6.65
C VAL A 44 6.42 8.49 -8.07
N SER A 45 5.61 8.84 -9.05
CA SER A 45 6.05 9.02 -10.44
C SER A 45 6.94 10.24 -10.62
N ASN A 46 6.63 11.32 -9.89
CA ASN A 46 7.38 12.58 -9.94
C ASN A 46 8.62 12.60 -9.02
N MET A 47 8.79 11.59 -8.15
CA MET A 47 9.97 11.48 -7.29
C MET A 47 11.23 11.13 -8.09
N THR A 48 12.24 12.00 -8.03
CA THR A 48 13.55 11.78 -8.67
C THR A 48 14.42 10.74 -7.96
N LYS A 49 14.20 10.51 -6.65
CA LYS A 49 14.94 9.55 -5.82
C LYS A 49 14.01 8.48 -5.26
N LYS A 50 13.65 7.49 -6.10
CA LYS A 50 12.70 6.41 -5.78
C LYS A 50 13.16 5.52 -4.60
N GLN A 51 14.46 5.46 -4.31
CA GLN A 51 15.02 4.77 -3.14
C GLN A 51 14.56 5.30 -1.78
N LYS A 52 13.99 6.51 -1.73
CA LYS A 52 13.42 7.08 -0.50
C LYS A 52 12.01 6.57 -0.21
N LEU A 53 11.37 5.88 -1.16
CA LEU A 53 10.04 5.33 -0.97
C LEU A 53 10.14 4.02 -0.18
N CYS A 54 9.52 4.00 1.01
CA CYS A 54 9.34 2.79 1.81
C CYS A 54 7.92 2.26 1.60
N ILE A 55 7.80 1.02 1.15
CA ILE A 55 6.52 0.30 1.07
C ILE A 55 6.68 -1.01 1.83
N GLY A 56 5.72 -1.33 2.68
CA GLY A 56 5.64 -2.60 3.40
C GLY A 56 4.24 -3.19 3.33
N CYS A 57 4.16 -4.50 3.47
CA CYS A 57 2.90 -5.20 3.70
C CYS A 57 2.89 -5.69 5.15
N LEU A 58 1.80 -5.38 5.85
CA LEU A 58 1.51 -5.93 7.17
C LEU A 58 0.63 -7.16 6.96
N SER A 59 1.12 -8.32 7.40
CA SER A 59 0.33 -9.56 7.38
C SER A 59 -0.09 -9.89 8.81
N PHE A 60 -1.36 -9.67 9.11
CA PHE A 60 -2.03 -10.10 10.33
C PHE A 60 -3.53 -10.26 10.05
N GLU A 61 -4.20 -11.02 10.91
CA GLU A 61 -5.65 -11.17 10.89
C GLU A 61 -6.26 -9.94 11.57
N GLU A 62 -6.97 -9.13 10.80
CA GLU A 62 -7.73 -7.99 11.33
C GLU A 62 -9.08 -8.46 11.85
N ALA A 63 -9.49 -7.94 13.01
CA ALA A 63 -10.86 -8.14 13.48
C ALA A 63 -11.87 -7.53 12.49
N ASP A 64 -12.99 -8.22 12.28
CA ASP A 64 -14.05 -7.72 11.42
C ASP A 64 -14.85 -6.61 12.12
N ILE A 65 -14.35 -5.39 11.99
CA ILE A 65 -14.94 -4.18 12.57
C ILE A 65 -15.45 -3.25 11.45
N TYR A 66 -16.35 -2.34 11.80
CA TYR A 66 -16.89 -1.36 10.87
C TYR A 66 -15.80 -0.53 10.17
N LEU A 67 -15.99 -0.26 8.87
CA LEU A 67 -15.04 0.49 8.05
C LEU A 67 -14.65 1.85 8.65
N ASN A 68 -15.62 2.58 9.22
CA ASN A 68 -15.36 3.87 9.89
C ASN A 68 -14.41 3.72 11.08
N ALA A 69 -14.51 2.62 11.83
CA ALA A 69 -13.56 2.30 12.88
C ALA A 69 -12.17 1.96 12.30
N LYS A 70 -12.10 1.18 11.21
CA LYS A 70 -10.83 0.87 10.51
C LYS A 70 -10.10 2.12 10.01
N GLN A 71 -10.82 3.15 9.57
CA GLN A 71 -10.23 4.40 9.07
C GLN A 71 -9.64 5.31 10.17
N LYS A 72 -10.00 5.07 11.44
CA LYS A 72 -9.54 5.84 12.60
C LYS A 72 -8.29 5.25 13.28
N ILE A 73 -7.97 3.99 13.00
CA ILE A 73 -6.72 3.33 13.42
C ILE A 73 -5.54 3.99 12.70
#